data_AF-A0A2G2H524-F1
#
_entry.id   AF-A0A2G2H524-F1
#
_cell.length_a   1.000
_cell.length_b   1.000
_cell.length_c   1.000
_cell.angle_alpha   90.00
_cell.angle_beta   90.00
_cell.angle_gamma   90.00
#
_symmetry.space_group_name_H-M   'P 1'
#
loop_
_entity.id
_entity.type
_entity.pdbx_description
1 polymer ?
#
loop_
_entity_poly.entity_id
_entity_poly.type
_entity_poly.pdbx_seq_one_letter_code
_entity_poly.pdbx_strand_id
1 'polypeptide(L)' 'MSNSKLRREALLYHAKPKPGKIEVVPTKKYATQRDLALAYSPGVAEPCLEIEKDVNNVYKYTAKGNLVAVISN' A
#
# COMPACT_ATOMS: atom_id res chain seq x y z
N MET A 1 -18.92 28.43 -13.50
CA MET A 1 -18.39 28.47 -12.12
C MET A 1 -17.20 29.43 -12.09
N SER A 2 -17.08 30.35 -11.13
CA SER A 2 -15.93 31.26 -11.11
C SER A 2 -14.64 30.48 -10.78
N ASN A 3 -13.55 30.80 -11.48
CA ASN A 3 -12.25 30.14 -11.32
C ASN A 3 -11.72 30.23 -9.85
N SER A 4 -12.10 31.29 -9.13
CA SER A 4 -11.76 31.48 -7.72
C SER A 4 -12.40 30.45 -6.77
N LYS A 5 -13.63 30.02 -7.05
CA LYS A 5 -14.33 29.02 -6.22
C LYS A 5 -13.69 27.64 -6.36
N LEU A 6 -13.42 27.21 -7.60
CA LEU A 6 -12.78 25.93 -7.89
C LEU A 6 -11.37 25.84 -7.29
N ARG A 7 -10.59 26.93 -7.39
CA ARG A 7 -9.25 26.99 -6.78
C ARG A 7 -9.32 26.77 -5.26
N ARG A 8 -10.23 27.44 -4.56
CA ARG A 8 -10.37 27.29 -3.10
C ARG A 8 -10.78 25.87 -2.71
N GLU A 9 -11.72 25.28 -3.44
CA GLU A 9 -12.20 23.91 -3.19
C GLU A 9 -11.08 22.88 -3.41
N ALA A 10 -10.31 23.02 -4.48
CA ALA A 10 -9.16 22.15 -4.74
C ALA A 10 -8.10 22.23 -3.63
N LEU A 11 -7.80 23.44 -3.13
CA LEU A 11 -6.85 23.64 -2.03
C LEU A 11 -7.35 23.00 -0.73
N LEU A 12 -8.63 23.17 -0.40
CA LEU A 12 -9.22 22.56 0.80
C LEU A 12 -9.24 21.02 0.69
N TYR A 13 -9.64 20.49 -0.47
CA TYR A 13 -9.69 19.05 -0.74
C TYR A 13 -8.34 18.35 -0.53
N HIS A 14 -7.23 18.98 -0.94
CA HIS A 14 -5.89 18.40 -0.77
C HIS A 14 -5.28 18.60 0.62
N ALA A 15 -5.86 19.47 1.47
CA ALA A 15 -5.28 19.85 2.76
C ALA A 15 -6.01 19.27 3.97
N LYS A 16 -7.31 18.99 3.87
CA LYS A 16 -8.16 18.63 5.00
C LYS A 16 -9.02 17.40 4.70
N PRO A 17 -9.34 16.59 5.73
CA PRO A 17 -8.83 16.66 7.11
C PRO A 17 -7.37 16.21 7.25
N LYS A 18 -6.87 15.42 6.30
CA LYS A 18 -5.49 14.96 6.22
C LYS A 18 -4.89 15.42 4.88
N PRO A 19 -3.69 16.02 4.86
CA PRO A 19 -3.06 16.44 3.61
C PRO A 19 -2.69 15.27 2.69
N GLY A 20 -2.75 15.51 1.38
CA GLY A 20 -2.39 14.55 0.35
C GLY A 20 -3.58 13.71 -0.14
N LYS A 21 -3.29 12.79 -1.06
CA LYS A 21 -4.31 11.96 -1.73
C LYS A 21 -4.05 10.46 -1.68
N ILE A 22 -2.89 10.06 -1.17
CA ILE A 22 -2.46 8.67 -1.14
C ILE A 22 -2.39 8.19 0.31
N GLU A 23 -2.68 6.92 0.51
CA GLU A 23 -2.50 6.22 1.77
C GLU A 23 -2.07 4.77 1.50
N VAL A 24 -1.49 4.13 2.53
CA VAL A 24 -1.08 2.73 2.50
C VAL A 24 -1.81 2.03 3.63
N VAL A 25 -2.56 0.99 3.31
CA VAL A 25 -3.39 0.25 4.27
C VAL A 25 -3.10 -1.25 4.14
N PRO A 26 -2.91 -1.99 5.24
CA PRO A 26 -2.74 -3.44 5.21
C PRO A 26 -3.94 -4.15 4.57
N THR A 27 -3.68 -5.17 3.75
CA THR A 27 -4.72 -5.97 3.08
C THR A 27 -5.14 -7.22 3.88
N LYS A 28 -4.41 -7.54 4.96
CA LYS A 28 -4.65 -8.69 5.85
C LYS A 28 -4.92 -8.20 7.27
N LYS A 29 -5.59 -9.03 8.08
CA LYS A 29 -5.82 -8.75 9.51
C LYS A 29 -4.47 -8.66 10.25
N TYR A 30 -4.41 -7.81 11.28
CA TYR A 30 -3.22 -7.55 12.08
C TYR A 30 -3.55 -7.31 13.57
N ALA A 31 -4.72 -7.79 14.04
CA ALA A 31 -5.26 -7.41 15.35
C ALA A 31 -4.82 -8.34 16.48
N THR A 32 -4.31 -9.53 16.17
CA THR A 32 -3.96 -10.55 17.16
C THR A 32 -2.47 -10.91 17.09
N GLN A 33 -1.95 -11.53 18.16
CA GLN A 33 -0.59 -12.07 18.16
C GLN A 33 -0.37 -13.07 17.02
N ARG A 34 -1.38 -13.89 16.72
CA ARG A 34 -1.34 -14.82 15.58
C ARG A 34 -1.24 -14.07 14.25
N ASP A 35 -2.01 -13.01 14.07
CA ASP A 35 -1.95 -12.21 12.84
C ASP A 35 -0.56 -11.59 12.66
N LEU A 36 0.03 -11.05 13.73
CA LEU A 36 1.38 -10.49 13.71
C LEU A 36 2.45 -11.55 13.41
N ALA A 37 2.33 -12.74 14.01
CA ALA A 37 3.24 -13.85 13.75
C ALA A 37 3.18 -14.37 12.31
N LEU A 38 2.05 -14.19 11.60
CA LEU A 38 1.90 -14.52 10.19
C LEU A 38 2.37 -13.38 9.26
N ALA A 39 2.07 -12.13 9.62
CA ALA A 39 2.41 -10.95 8.82
C ALA A 39 3.91 -10.60 8.92
N TYR A 40 4.56 -10.99 10.00
CA TYR A 40 5.97 -10.74 10.28
C TYR A 40 6.66 -12.02 10.77
N SER A 41 7.75 -11.90 11.51
CA SER A 41 8.45 -13.05 12.07
C SER A 41 7.57 -13.83 13.06
N PRO A 42 7.57 -15.17 12.99
CA PRO A 42 8.37 -16.02 12.09
C PRO A 42 7.73 -16.28 10.71
N GLY A 43 6.42 -16.07 10.54
CA GLY A 43 5.65 -16.54 9.38
C GLY A 43 6.05 -15.91 8.04
N VAL A 44 6.58 -14.68 8.04
CA VAL A 44 7.06 -14.01 6.81
C VAL A 44 8.25 -14.73 6.16
N ALA A 45 8.94 -15.62 6.87
CA ALA A 45 10.04 -16.40 6.31
C ALA A 45 9.58 -17.35 5.20
N GLU A 46 8.38 -17.94 5.32
CA GLU A 46 7.86 -18.91 4.35
C GLU A 46 7.71 -18.35 2.94
N PRO A 47 7.01 -17.21 2.69
CA PRO A 47 6.96 -16.63 1.35
C PRO A 47 8.34 -16.18 0.85
N CYS A 48 9.28 -15.79 1.72
CA CYS A 48 10.64 -15.45 1.32
C CYS A 48 11.39 -16.67 0.77
N LEU A 49 11.35 -17.80 1.47
CA LEU A 49 11.99 -19.05 1.02
C LEU A 49 11.35 -19.58 -0.27
N GLU A 50 10.04 -19.42 -0.45
CA GLU A 50 9.37 -19.82 -1.70
C GLU A 50 9.75 -18.92 -2.89
N ILE A 51 10.02 -17.62 -2.65
CA ILE A 51 10.53 -16.70 -3.68
C ILE A 51 12.00 -16.97 -4.00
N GLU A 52 12.79 -17.36 -3.00
CA GLU A 52 14.18 -17.81 -3.20
C GLU A 52 14.24 -19.04 -4.12
N LYS A 53 13.37 -20.03 -3.89
CA LYS A 53 13.28 -21.24 -4.72
C LYS A 53 12.80 -20.95 -6.14
N ASP A 54 11.79 -20.09 -6.28
CA ASP A 54 11.28 -19.65 -7.59
C ASP A 54 10.89 -18.17 -7.54
N VAL A 55 11.66 -17.34 -8.25
CA VAL A 55 11.47 -15.89 -8.30
C VAL A 55 10.06 -15.50 -8.79
N ASN A 56 9.40 -16.32 -9.61
CA ASN A 56 8.05 -16.02 -10.10
C ASN A 56 7.00 -16.00 -8.98
N ASN A 57 7.25 -16.67 -7.85
CA ASN A 57 6.37 -16.64 -6.68
C ASN A 57 6.20 -15.22 -6.10
N VAL A 58 7.05 -14.25 -6.48
CA VAL A 58 6.87 -12.84 -6.11
C VAL A 58 5.50 -12.31 -6.54
N TYR A 59 4.95 -12.79 -7.68
CA TYR A 59 3.64 -12.36 -8.16
C TYR A 59 2.48 -13.03 -7.42
N LYS A 60 2.74 -14.14 -6.71
CA LYS A 60 1.76 -14.88 -5.92
C LYS A 60 1.69 -14.38 -4.47
N TYR A 61 2.84 -14.10 -3.86
CA TYR A 61 2.94 -13.82 -2.42
C TYR A 61 3.18 -12.35 -2.06
N THR A 62 3.25 -11.43 -3.06
CA THR A 62 3.43 -10.00 -2.81
C THR A 62 2.42 -9.16 -3.59
N ALA A 63 2.40 -7.85 -3.32
CA ALA A 63 1.57 -6.91 -4.06
C ALA A 63 2.09 -6.62 -5.50
N LYS A 64 3.24 -7.18 -5.92
CA LYS A 64 3.91 -6.83 -7.18
C LYS A 64 3.02 -6.98 -8.42
N GLY A 65 2.15 -7.99 -8.45
CA GLY A 65 1.24 -8.21 -9.58
C GLY A 65 0.21 -7.10 -9.81
N ASN A 66 -0.01 -6.22 -8.82
CA ASN A 66 -0.99 -5.14 -8.91
C ASN A 66 -0.39 -3.76 -8.53
N LEU A 67 0.93 -3.67 -8.31
CA LEU A 67 1.60 -2.43 -7.91
C LEU A 67 2.22 -1.74 -9.13
N VAL A 68 1.78 -0.52 -9.42
CA VAL A 68 2.31 0.31 -10.51
C VAL A 68 2.91 1.59 -9.94
N ALA A 69 4.17 1.87 -10.28
CA ALA A 69 4.84 3.12 -9.91
C ALA A 69 4.54 4.20 -10.96
N VAL A 70 4.10 5.39 -10.50
CA VAL A 70 3.96 6.59 -11.35
C VAL A 70 5.23 7.43 -11.19
N ILE A 71 6.09 7.40 -12.20
CA ILE A 71 7.39 8.10 -12.20
C ILE A 71 7.29 9.31 -13.13
N SER A 72 7.60 10.50 -12.62
CA SER A 72 7.68 11.77 -13.36
C SER A 72 8.96 12.51 -12.98
N ASN A 73 9.51 13.32 -13.89
CA ASN A 73 10.68 14.17 -13.68
C ASN A 73 10.32 15.56 -13.12
#